data_AF-A0A843GMS9-F1
#
_entry.id   AF-A0A843GMS9-F1
#
_cell.length_a   1.000
_cell.length_b   1.000
_cell.length_c   1.000
_cell.angle_alpha   90.00
_cell.angle_beta   90.00
_cell.angle_gamma   90.00
#
_symmetry.space_group_name_H-M   'P 1'
#
loop_
_entity.id
_entity.type
_entity.pdbx_description
1 polymer ?
#
loop_
_entity_poly.entity_id
_entity_poly.type
_entity_poly.pdbx_seq_one_letter_code
_entity_poly.pdbx_strand_id
1 'polypeptide(L)'
;MADKKQNSAENLTLPDVFRSKIPACDQETTINTFRDDDYAVVYTCDNTMLTKLRRLQKSNPQAYQVVRVFKMGGEISGVEVKFPKKLLSFRTGGKLFGDEEEVDE
;
A
#
# COMPACT_ATOMS: atom_id res chain seq x y z
N MET A 1 -26.06 4.87 -21.81
CA MET A 1 -24.64 5.00 -22.14
C MET A 1 -23.92 5.31 -20.83
N ALA A 2 -23.28 4.31 -20.23
CA ALA A 2 -22.54 4.50 -18.98
C ALA A 2 -21.07 4.72 -19.32
N ASP A 3 -20.55 5.88 -18.93
CA ASP A 3 -19.19 6.33 -19.19
C ASP A 3 -18.15 5.32 -18.67
N LYS A 4 -17.66 4.48 -19.58
CA LYS A 4 -16.33 3.87 -19.44
C LYS A 4 -15.30 4.99 -19.57
N LYS A 5 -15.05 5.72 -18.47
CA LYS A 5 -13.85 6.56 -18.39
C LYS A 5 -12.64 5.62 -18.40
N GLN A 6 -12.05 5.50 -19.59
CA GLN A 6 -10.67 5.12 -19.81
C GLN A 6 -9.80 5.90 -18.84
N ASN A 7 -9.27 5.26 -17.81
CA ASN A 7 -8.03 5.73 -17.22
C ASN A 7 -6.92 5.19 -18.12
N SER A 8 -6.45 6.06 -19.01
CA SER A 8 -5.16 5.91 -19.67
C SER A 8 -4.12 5.57 -18.62
N ALA A 9 -3.42 4.45 -18.82
CA ALA A 9 -2.23 4.10 -18.06
C ALA A 9 -1.12 5.11 -18.40
N GLU A 10 -1.26 6.34 -17.93
CA GLU A 10 -0.10 7.19 -17.72
C GLU A 10 0.80 6.43 -16.73
N ASN A 11 2.10 6.37 -17.02
CA ASN A 11 3.07 5.77 -16.12
C ASN A 11 3.08 6.56 -14.80
N LEU A 12 2.17 6.24 -13.88
CA LEU A 12 2.10 6.83 -12.55
C LEU A 12 3.33 6.37 -11.78
N THR A 13 4.29 7.26 -11.66
CA THR A 13 5.46 7.08 -10.80
C THR A 13 5.22 7.82 -9.49
N LEU A 14 5.58 7.18 -8.37
CA LEU A 14 5.55 7.85 -7.08
C LEU A 14 6.66 8.91 -7.07
N PRO A 15 6.38 10.16 -6.63
CA PRO A 15 7.42 11.17 -6.57
C PRO A 15 8.53 10.80 -5.59
N ASP A 16 9.70 11.38 -5.84
CA ASP A 16 10.92 11.01 -5.16
C ASP A 16 11.00 11.48 -3.70
N VAL A 17 10.14 12.37 -3.25
CA VAL A 17 10.00 12.66 -1.82
C VAL A 17 8.55 13.09 -1.62
N PHE A 18 7.76 12.27 -0.93
CA PHE A 18 6.49 12.74 -0.41
C PHE A 18 6.15 12.02 0.90
N ARG A 19 5.44 12.74 1.76
CA ARG A 19 4.94 12.28 3.05
C ARG A 19 3.46 12.65 3.08
N SER A 20 2.61 11.68 3.40
CA SER A 20 1.20 11.97 3.67
C SER A 20 1.09 12.91 4.87
N LYS A 21 0.26 13.96 4.71
CA LYS A 21 -0.09 14.93 5.75
C LYS A 21 -1.23 14.46 6.66
N ILE A 22 -1.77 13.26 6.41
CA ILE A 22 -2.82 12.67 7.25
C ILE A 22 -2.23 12.42 8.65
N PRO A 23 -2.93 12.75 9.75
CA PRO A 23 -2.50 12.44 11.10
C PRO A 23 -2.17 10.95 11.27
N ALA A 24 -1.16 10.60 12.09
CA ALA A 24 -0.71 9.21 12.20
C ALA A 24 -1.81 8.25 12.69
N CYS A 25 -2.74 8.72 13.54
CA CYS A 25 -3.87 7.91 14.00
C CYS A 25 -4.92 7.62 12.92
N ASP A 26 -4.96 8.45 11.87
CA ASP A 26 -5.91 8.34 10.77
C ASP A 26 -5.28 7.65 9.54
N GLN A 27 -3.97 7.34 9.61
CA GLN A 27 -3.27 6.62 8.56
C GLN A 27 -3.69 5.16 8.55
N GLU A 28 -3.96 4.63 7.36
CA GLU A 28 -4.34 3.25 7.15
C GLU A 28 -3.57 2.60 5.99
N THR A 29 -3.56 1.27 6.02
CA THR A 29 -3.09 0.42 4.93
C THR A 29 -4.09 -0.70 4.76
N THR A 30 -4.60 -0.87 3.54
CA THR A 30 -5.56 -1.91 3.20
C THR A 30 -4.99 -2.76 2.08
N ILE A 31 -4.98 -4.08 2.26
CA ILE A 31 -4.57 -5.03 1.22
C ILE A 31 -5.79 -5.82 0.79
N ASN A 32 -6.17 -5.66 -0.47
CA ASN A 32 -7.26 -6.39 -1.10
C ASN A 32 -6.68 -7.50 -1.97
N THR A 33 -7.16 -8.72 -1.73
CA THR A 33 -6.85 -9.90 -2.55
C THR A 33 -8.14 -10.45 -3.12
N PHE A 34 -8.15 -10.74 -4.43
CA PHE A 34 -9.28 -11.41 -5.07
C PHE A 34 -8.94 -12.87 -5.35
N ARG A 35 -9.97 -13.72 -5.42
CA ARG A 35 -9.78 -15.18 -5.59
C ARG A 35 -9.35 -15.53 -7.02
N ASP A 36 -9.94 -14.83 -7.97
CA ASP A 36 -9.82 -14.98 -9.42
C ASP A 36 -8.61 -14.24 -10.03
N ASP A 37 -8.00 -13.31 -9.30
CA ASP A 37 -6.82 -12.58 -9.77
C ASP A 37 -5.50 -13.10 -9.19
N ASP A 38 -4.43 -13.07 -10.00
CA ASP A 38 -3.05 -13.40 -9.56
C ASP A 38 -2.33 -12.25 -8.84
N TYR A 39 -3.01 -11.12 -8.68
CA TYR A 39 -2.48 -9.93 -8.03
C TYR A 39 -3.32 -9.53 -6.82
N ALA A 40 -2.69 -8.71 -5.98
CA ALA A 40 -3.32 -8.00 -4.88
C ALA A 40 -3.17 -6.50 -5.13
N VAL A 41 -4.03 -5.72 -4.49
CA VAL A 41 -3.97 -4.25 -4.50
C VAL A 41 -3.77 -3.79 -3.07
N VAL A 42 -2.76 -2.96 -2.83
CA VAL A 42 -2.56 -2.28 -1.56
C VAL A 42 -2.89 -0.81 -1.73
N TYR A 43 -3.83 -0.31 -0.92
CA TYR A 43 -3.99 1.10 -0.64
C TYR A 43 -3.18 1.45 0.61
N THR A 44 -2.49 2.58 0.60
CA THR A 44 -1.88 3.11 1.82
C THR A 44 -1.80 4.63 1.80
N CYS A 45 -2.12 5.23 2.94
CA CYS A 45 -1.74 6.59 3.30
C CYS A 45 -0.71 6.64 4.43
N ASP A 46 -0.36 5.49 5.02
CA ASP A 46 0.70 5.35 6.02
C ASP A 46 2.09 5.67 5.42
N ASN A 47 2.84 6.53 6.11
CA ASN A 47 4.14 7.02 5.63
C ASN A 47 5.23 5.94 5.58
N THR A 48 5.18 4.97 6.49
CA THR A 48 6.15 3.87 6.54
C THR A 48 5.94 2.93 5.35
N MET A 49 4.69 2.57 5.09
CA MET A 49 4.28 1.73 3.98
C MET A 49 4.46 2.43 2.63
N LEU A 50 4.20 3.73 2.54
CA LEU A 50 4.53 4.53 1.36
C LEU A 50 6.01 4.47 1.01
N THR A 51 6.88 4.68 1.99
CA THR A 51 8.33 4.59 1.82
C THR A 51 8.75 3.18 1.39
N LYS A 52 8.16 2.15 2.01
CA LYS A 52 8.43 0.74 1.68
C LYS A 52 8.00 0.40 0.25
N LEU A 53 6.79 0.76 -0.16
CA LEU A 53 6.26 0.51 -1.51
C LEU A 53 7.10 1.23 -2.57
N ARG A 54 7.54 2.46 -2.30
CA ARG A 54 8.44 3.17 -3.19
C ARG A 54 9.77 2.45 -3.38
N ARG A 55 10.39 1.95 -2.29
CA ARG A 55 11.63 1.17 -2.39
C ARG A 55 11.41 -0.09 -3.22
N LEU A 56 10.29 -0.79 -2.99
CA LEU A 56 9.92 -1.98 -3.75
C LEU A 56 9.68 -1.69 -5.23
N GLN A 57 9.01 -0.58 -5.55
CA GLN A 57 8.82 -0.12 -6.93
C GLN A 57 10.16 0.22 -7.60
N LYS A 58 11.07 0.92 -6.91
CA LYS A 58 12.41 1.22 -7.46
C LYS A 58 13.22 -0.05 -7.73
N SER A 59 13.17 -1.02 -6.82
CA SER A 59 13.91 -2.28 -6.96
C SER A 59 13.27 -3.25 -7.95
N ASN A 60 11.95 -3.24 -8.10
CA ASN A 60 11.21 -4.14 -8.98
C ASN A 60 9.97 -3.46 -9.58
N PRO A 61 10.15 -2.56 -10.56
CA PRO A 61 9.05 -1.75 -11.11
C PRO A 61 7.99 -2.59 -11.84
N GLN A 62 8.35 -3.77 -12.35
CA GLN A 62 7.40 -4.66 -13.03
C GLN A 62 6.45 -5.34 -12.04
N ALA A 63 6.91 -5.62 -10.82
CA ALA A 63 6.10 -6.26 -9.79
C ALA A 63 5.26 -5.28 -8.96
N TYR A 64 5.57 -3.99 -8.96
CA TYR A 64 4.85 -2.99 -8.16
C TYR A 64 4.38 -1.85 -9.05
N GLN A 65 3.14 -1.92 -9.49
CA GLN A 65 2.55 -0.99 -10.45
C GLN A 65 1.59 -0.05 -9.73
N VAL A 66 1.81 1.27 -9.82
CA VAL A 66 0.89 2.25 -9.23
C VAL A 66 -0.38 2.29 -10.09
N VAL A 67 -1.51 2.03 -9.47
CA VAL A 67 -2.83 2.05 -10.10
C VAL A 67 -3.49 3.42 -9.92
N ARG A 68 -3.29 4.04 -8.76
CA ARG A 68 -3.89 5.33 -8.43
C ARG A 68 -3.01 6.10 -7.45
N VAL A 69 -3.02 7.42 -7.61
CA VAL A 69 -2.44 8.36 -6.64
C VAL A 69 -3.57 9.25 -6.13
N PHE A 70 -3.75 9.27 -4.82
CA PHE A 70 -4.73 10.10 -4.15
C PHE A 70 -4.08 11.42 -3.76
N LYS A 71 -4.79 12.53 -4.00
CA LYS A 71 -4.33 13.86 -3.63
C LYS A 71 -5.37 14.58 -2.78
N MET A 72 -4.90 15.29 -1.77
CA MET A 72 -5.70 16.18 -0.93
C MET A 72 -5.00 17.55 -0.89
N GLY A 73 -5.71 18.62 -1.25
CA GLY A 73 -5.11 19.96 -1.32
C GLY A 73 -3.95 20.08 -2.32
N GLY A 74 -3.94 19.28 -3.39
CA GLY A 74 -2.87 19.24 -4.39
C GLY A 74 -1.67 18.36 -4.03
N GLU A 75 -1.60 17.85 -2.80
CA GLU A 75 -0.50 17.01 -2.32
C GLU A 75 -0.92 15.55 -2.24
N ILE A 76 0.04 14.63 -2.38
CA ILE A 76 -0.26 13.20 -2.32
C ILE A 76 -0.60 12.78 -0.90
N SER A 77 -1.79 12.23 -0.72
CA SER A 77 -2.29 11.73 0.55
C SER A 77 -2.23 10.20 0.65
N GLY A 78 -2.22 9.49 -0.47
CA GLY A 78 -2.16 8.03 -0.49
C GLY A 78 -1.98 7.47 -1.90
N VAL A 79 -1.79 6.16 -1.99
CA VAL A 79 -1.52 5.46 -3.25
C VAL A 79 -2.21 4.11 -3.28
N GLU A 80 -2.59 3.66 -4.46
CA GLU A 80 -2.95 2.26 -4.74
C GLU A 80 -1.85 1.64 -5.60
N VAL A 81 -1.31 0.51 -5.16
CA VAL A 81 -0.29 -0.26 -5.87
C VAL A 81 -0.76 -1.68 -6.06
N LYS A 82 -0.65 -2.18 -7.30
CA LYS A 82 -0.89 -3.57 -7.68
C LYS A 82 0.42 -4.35 -7.61
N PHE A 83 0.36 -5.54 -7.01
CA PHE A 83 1.51 -6.44 -6.87
C PHE A 83 1.12 -7.93 -6.94
N PRO A 84 2.04 -8.85 -7.30
CA PRO A 84 1.74 -10.28 -7.35
C PRO A 84 1.30 -10.84 -5.99
N LYS A 85 0.15 -11.52 -5.95
CA LYS A 85 -0.45 -12.07 -4.73
C LYS A 85 0.49 -13.05 -4.01
N LYS A 86 1.31 -13.78 -4.77
CA LYS A 86 2.33 -14.73 -4.26
C LYS A 86 3.40 -14.10 -3.37
N LEU A 87 3.55 -12.77 -3.37
CA LEU A 87 4.48 -12.06 -2.49
C LEU A 87 3.88 -11.77 -1.10
N LEU A 88 2.56 -11.93 -0.93
CA LEU A 88 1.90 -11.85 0.36
C LEU A 88 2.11 -13.17 1.12
N SER A 89 2.54 -13.06 2.38
CA SER A 89 2.79 -14.22 3.24
C SER A 89 2.22 -13.96 4.63
N PHE A 90 1.32 -14.84 5.06
CA PHE A 90 0.93 -14.97 6.46
C PHE A 90 1.91 -15.93 7.14
N ARG A 91 2.46 -15.51 8.28
CA ARG A 91 3.49 -16.26 9.01
C ARG A 91 2.90 -16.78 10.32
N THR A 92 3.28 -18.00 10.69
CA THR A 92 2.78 -18.70 11.89
C THR A 92 3.56 -18.40 13.16
N GLY A 93 4.64 -17.61 13.09
CA GLY A 93 5.47 -17.24 14.24
C GLY A 93 5.30 -15.77 14.64
N GLY A 94 5.18 -15.52 15.94
CA GLY A 94 5.07 -14.19 16.57
C GLY A 94 4.53 -14.31 17.99
N LYS A 95 4.80 -13.30 18.85
CA LYS A 95 4.13 -13.16 20.15
C LYS A 95 2.63 -13.07 19.88
N LEU A 96 1.84 -13.96 20.49
CA LEU A 96 0.40 -13.96 20.28
C LEU A 96 -0.20 -12.78 21.02
N PHE A 97 -1.34 -12.29 20.55
CA PHE A 97 -2.10 -11.30 21.30
C PHE A 97 -2.48 -11.92 22.66
N GLY A 98 -2.04 -11.31 23.76
CA GLY A 98 -2.35 -11.76 25.13
C GLY A 98 -1.23 -12.47 25.88
N ASP A 99 -0.02 -12.56 25.32
CA ASP A 99 1.17 -12.90 26.11
C ASP A 99 1.53 -11.68 27.00
N GLU A 100 0.76 -11.46 28.08
CA GLU A 100 1.10 -10.51 29.14
C GLU A 100 2.48 -10.86 29.70
N GLU A 101 3.36 -9.86 29.79
CA GLU A 101 4.64 -10.03 30.47
C GLU A 101 4.33 -10.18 31.96
N GLU A 102 4.59 -11.36 32.53
CA GLU A 102 4.79 -11.48 33.97
C GLU A 102 5.91 -10.50 34.33
N VAL A 103 5.53 -9.42 35.01
CA VAL A 103 6.46 -8.48 35.62
C VAL A 103 6.94 -9.18 36.89
N ASP A 104 8.12 -9.81 36.83
CA ASP A 104 8.80 -10.29 38.03
C ASP A 104 9.11 -9.08 38.94
N GLU A 105 8.49 -9.04 40.12
CA GLU A 105 8.76 -8.06 41.19
C GLU A 105 10.15 -8.23 41.83
#